data_AF-A0A8T0RJU2-F1
#
_entry.id   AF-A0A8T0RJU2-F1
#
_cell.length_a   1.000
_cell.length_b   1.000
_cell.length_c   1.000
_cell.angle_alpha   90.00
_cell.angle_beta   90.00
_cell.angle_gamma   90.00
#
_symmetry.space_group_name_H-M   'P 1'
#
loop_
_entity.id
_entity.type
_entity.pdbx_description
1 polymer ?
#
loop_
_entity_poly.entity_id
_entity_poly.type
_entity_poly.pdbx_seq_one_letter_code
_entity_poly.pdbx_strand_id
1 'polypeptide(L)'
;MDRLTNGTGTRAFEALVYTPYQHVTWHWRTLPPPPPPPPGVEFAANDPTRIASFAAAAGDDSNKIWVSATGSGDVKGCTHLFDAEKLAWCKEERADWVLPFYGCAQYVPQLNKLWFGISSREHGCLLCASDLSGASKTQPPSLHTALEDTAARAPDGFELVTARAIYLGSGKFCLARFFAPPMRISLYEDKEPEQFAVMAGVQVILIPSSHGGKSVAMVERNSQRYVFNEDETYWVL
;
A
#
# COMPACT_ATOMS: atom_id res chain seq x y z
N MET A 1 25.20 10.94 11.13
CA MET A 1 24.53 9.74 11.64
C MET A 1 23.40 10.26 12.52
N ASP A 2 22.33 10.72 11.88
CA ASP A 2 21.19 11.30 12.60
C ASP A 2 20.32 10.17 13.13
N ARG A 3 20.18 10.15 14.44
CA ARG A 3 19.28 9.26 15.16
C ARG A 3 17.85 9.57 14.73
N LEU A 4 17.28 8.68 13.93
CA LEU A 4 15.83 8.54 13.78
C LEU A 4 15.25 8.06 15.11
N THR A 5 15.05 8.98 16.04
CA THR A 5 14.25 8.72 17.25
C THR A 5 13.20 9.80 17.38
N ASN A 6 11.97 9.50 16.92
CA ASN A 6 10.76 9.67 17.72
C ASN A 6 9.53 9.15 16.96
N GLY A 7 9.37 7.83 16.98
CA GLY A 7 8.20 7.13 16.45
C GLY A 7 8.07 5.73 17.04
N THR A 8 8.28 5.57 18.36
CA THR A 8 8.24 4.25 19.02
C THR A 8 6.81 3.79 19.37
N GLY A 9 5.78 4.48 18.88
CA GLY A 9 4.39 4.08 19.07
C GLY A 9 3.89 3.22 17.91
N THR A 10 3.22 2.12 18.22
CA THR A 10 2.52 1.19 17.31
C THR A 10 1.44 1.81 16.40
N ARG A 11 1.29 3.14 16.42
CA ARG A 11 0.29 3.94 15.70
C ARG A 11 0.84 5.28 15.17
N ALA A 12 2.16 5.38 14.95
CA ALA A 12 2.75 6.61 14.41
C ALA A 12 2.28 6.86 12.97
N PHE A 13 1.75 8.06 12.73
CA PHE A 13 1.40 8.57 11.39
C PHE A 13 2.21 9.85 11.21
N GLU A 14 2.97 9.96 10.12
CA GLU A 14 4.00 10.98 9.97
C GLU A 14 3.95 11.60 8.58
N ALA A 15 4.33 12.87 8.49
CA ALA A 15 4.55 13.57 7.23
C ALA A 15 5.98 14.09 7.15
N LEU A 16 6.57 14.00 5.96
CA LEU A 16 7.80 14.70 5.64
C LEU A 16 7.45 16.13 5.25
N VAL A 17 7.86 17.11 6.06
CA VAL A 17 7.49 18.52 5.90
C VAL A 17 8.73 19.34 5.59
N TYR A 18 8.59 20.27 4.64
CA TYR A 18 9.61 21.26 4.31
C TYR A 18 9.30 22.58 5.02
N THR A 19 10.24 23.10 5.80
CA THR A 19 10.09 24.38 6.51
C THR A 19 11.05 25.44 5.96
N PRO A 20 10.54 26.47 5.25
CA PRO A 20 11.42 27.43 4.57
C PRO A 20 11.95 28.57 5.47
N TYR A 21 11.39 28.77 6.67
CA TYR A 21 11.56 30.03 7.40
C TYR A 21 12.63 30.06 8.51
N GLN A 22 13.10 28.91 9.00
CA GLN A 22 14.05 28.88 10.13
C GLN A 22 15.29 28.05 9.84
N HIS A 23 15.13 26.92 9.15
CA HIS A 23 16.21 26.11 8.60
C HIS A 23 15.67 25.43 7.35
N VAL A 24 16.22 25.74 6.17
CA VAL A 24 15.80 25.11 4.90
C VAL A 24 16.13 23.62 4.96
N THR A 25 15.22 22.84 5.50
CA THR A 25 15.40 21.41 5.69
C THR A 25 14.08 20.67 5.67
N TRP A 26 14.16 19.40 5.30
CA TRP A 26 13.10 18.44 5.48
C TRP A 26 13.18 17.88 6.89
N HIS A 27 12.04 17.71 7.55
CA HIS A 27 11.97 16.97 8.80
C HIS A 27 10.69 16.16 8.85
N TRP A 28 10.74 15.04 9.57
CA TRP A 28 9.56 14.28 9.91
C TRP A 28 8.72 15.07 10.93
N ARG A 29 7.42 15.08 10.73
CA ARG A 29 6.44 15.64 11.66
C ARG A 29 5.41 14.57 11.98
N THR A 30 5.31 14.23 13.26
CA THR A 30 4.25 13.36 13.77
C THR A 30 2.88 14.04 13.59
N LEU A 31 1.95 13.31 12.99
CA LEU A 31 0.55 13.69 12.79
C LEU A 31 -0.31 13.04 13.88
N PRO A 32 -1.58 13.49 14.06
CA PRO A 32 -2.50 12.83 14.96
C PRO A 32 -2.63 11.34 14.62
N PRO A 33 -2.57 10.43 15.60
CA PRO A 33 -2.68 9.00 15.35
C PRO A 33 -4.07 8.66 14.78
N PRO A 34 -4.19 7.55 14.01
CA PRO A 34 -5.48 7.07 13.54
C PRO A 34 -6.51 6.91 14.66
N PRO A 35 -7.80 7.17 14.40
CA PRO A 35 -8.84 7.00 15.39
C PRO A 35 -8.81 5.58 15.97
N PRO A 36 -9.11 5.40 17.27
CA PRO A 36 -9.15 4.07 17.84
C PRO A 36 -10.28 3.26 17.18
N PRO A 37 -10.13 1.93 17.14
CA PRO A 37 -11.19 1.05 16.70
C PRO A 37 -12.45 1.17 17.58
N PRO A 38 -13.62 0.73 17.09
CA PRO A 38 -14.88 0.83 17.84
C PRO A 38 -14.86 0.02 19.16
N PRO A 39 -15.69 0.43 20.13
CA PRO A 39 -15.92 -0.36 21.34
C PRO A 39 -16.45 -1.76 21.01
N GLY A 40 -15.96 -2.78 21.73
CA GLY A 40 -16.37 -4.18 21.53
C GLY A 40 -15.53 -4.97 20.52
N VAL A 41 -14.57 -4.31 19.89
CA VAL A 41 -13.52 -4.97 19.11
C VAL A 41 -12.27 -5.00 19.98
N GLU A 42 -12.05 -6.11 20.67
CA GLU A 42 -10.82 -6.35 21.42
C GLU A 42 -9.69 -6.61 20.43
N PHE A 43 -8.99 -5.54 20.04
CA PHE A 43 -7.60 -5.71 19.62
C PHE A 43 -6.86 -6.07 20.89
N ALA A 44 -6.14 -7.19 20.91
CA ALA A 44 -5.24 -7.46 22.03
C ALA A 44 -4.43 -6.18 22.29
N ALA A 45 -4.26 -5.74 23.53
CA ALA A 45 -3.62 -4.46 23.85
C ALA A 45 -2.18 -4.34 23.29
N ASN A 46 -1.61 -5.45 22.82
CA ASN A 46 -0.32 -5.59 22.16
C ASN A 46 -0.40 -5.76 20.64
N ASP A 47 -1.59 -5.67 20.03
CA ASP A 47 -1.79 -5.78 18.60
C ASP A 47 -1.86 -4.37 17.98
N PRO A 48 -0.78 -3.91 17.34
CA PRO A 48 -0.81 -2.63 16.64
C PRO A 48 -1.91 -2.70 15.58
N THR A 49 -2.88 -1.79 15.63
CA THR A 49 -3.72 -1.49 14.46
C THR A 49 -2.80 -1.14 13.31
N ARG A 50 -2.57 -2.09 12.38
CA ARG A 50 -1.67 -1.89 11.25
C ARG A 50 -2.44 -1.16 10.16
N ILE A 51 -1.92 0.00 9.75
CA ILE A 51 -2.36 0.63 8.51
C ILE A 51 -2.05 -0.37 7.39
N ALA A 52 -3.10 -0.93 6.81
CA ALA A 52 -2.99 -1.94 5.76
C ALA A 52 -2.83 -1.28 4.39
N SER A 53 -3.51 -0.15 4.19
CA SER A 53 -3.44 0.60 2.94
C SER A 53 -3.90 2.04 3.07
N PHE A 54 -3.50 2.84 2.10
CA PHE A 54 -3.94 4.23 1.99
C PHE A 54 -3.96 4.69 0.53
N ALA A 55 -4.79 5.68 0.24
CA ALA A 55 -4.93 6.25 -1.09
C ALA A 55 -5.36 7.72 -0.99
N ALA A 56 -4.73 8.61 -1.76
CA ALA A 56 -5.22 9.98 -1.91
C ALA A 56 -6.59 9.96 -2.57
N ALA A 57 -7.55 10.73 -2.06
CA ALA A 57 -8.81 10.96 -2.75
C ALA A 57 -8.57 11.84 -4.00
N ALA A 58 -9.58 11.94 -4.87
CA ALA A 58 -9.49 12.71 -6.10
C ALA A 58 -10.70 13.63 -6.25
N GLY A 59 -10.61 14.57 -7.21
CA GLY A 59 -11.64 15.59 -7.42
C GLY A 59 -11.66 16.58 -6.26
N ASP A 60 -12.87 16.91 -5.81
CA ASP A 60 -13.11 17.94 -4.78
C ASP A 60 -12.50 17.57 -3.41
N ASP A 61 -12.25 16.28 -3.17
CA ASP A 61 -11.63 15.76 -1.96
C ASP A 61 -10.12 15.49 -2.12
N SER A 62 -9.44 16.07 -3.11
CA SER A 62 -8.01 15.82 -3.37
C SER A 62 -7.05 16.17 -2.21
N ASN A 63 -7.51 16.93 -1.21
CA ASN A 63 -6.78 17.19 0.04
C ASN A 63 -6.95 16.07 1.09
N LYS A 64 -7.73 15.03 0.80
CA LYS A 64 -8.03 13.94 1.74
C LYS A 64 -7.29 12.65 1.38
N ILE A 65 -7.05 11.82 2.39
CA ILE A 65 -6.39 10.52 2.26
C ILE A 65 -7.28 9.48 2.93
N TRP A 66 -7.70 8.47 2.17
CA TRP A 66 -8.32 7.26 2.69
C TRP A 66 -7.24 6.40 3.35
N VAL A 67 -7.47 5.95 4.58
CA VAL A 67 -6.54 5.12 5.35
C VAL A 67 -7.30 3.93 5.92
N SER A 68 -6.97 2.73 5.44
CA SER A 68 -7.55 1.50 5.92
C SER A 68 -6.68 0.86 6.99
N ALA A 69 -7.32 0.46 8.08
CA ALA A 69 -6.74 -0.31 9.15
C ALA A 69 -7.38 -1.70 9.19
N THR A 70 -6.56 -2.73 9.27
CA THR A 70 -7.02 -4.10 9.53
C THR A 70 -6.71 -4.47 10.97
N GLY A 71 -7.62 -5.20 11.62
CA GLY A 71 -7.27 -5.90 12.85
C GLY A 71 -6.70 -7.27 12.58
N SER A 72 -6.28 -7.93 13.65
CA SER A 72 -5.86 -9.32 13.65
C SER A 72 -7.05 -10.25 13.95
N GLY A 73 -6.93 -11.51 13.54
CA GLY A 73 -7.96 -12.52 13.78
C GLY A 73 -9.30 -12.15 13.14
N ASP A 74 -10.38 -12.26 13.90
CA ASP A 74 -11.77 -12.04 13.44
C ASP A 74 -12.18 -10.55 13.39
N VAL A 75 -11.24 -9.64 13.65
CA VAL A 75 -11.52 -8.22 13.71
C VAL A 75 -11.74 -7.63 12.32
N LYS A 76 -12.98 -7.18 12.06
CA LYS A 76 -13.34 -6.48 10.84
C LYS A 76 -12.57 -5.15 10.72
N GLY A 77 -11.81 -5.00 9.64
CA GLY A 77 -11.11 -3.76 9.31
C GLY A 77 -12.06 -2.61 8.95
N CYS A 78 -11.53 -1.39 8.93
CA CYS A 78 -12.28 -0.19 8.58
C CYS A 78 -11.40 0.84 7.85
N THR A 79 -12.04 1.83 7.23
CA THR A 79 -11.36 2.93 6.55
C THR A 79 -11.73 4.26 7.18
N HIS A 80 -10.73 5.07 7.43
CA HIS A 80 -10.84 6.44 7.91
C HIS A 80 -10.43 7.42 6.82
N LEU A 81 -10.85 8.67 6.96
CA LEU A 81 -10.46 9.75 6.07
C LEU A 81 -9.64 10.78 6.85
N PHE A 82 -8.48 11.12 6.33
CA PHE A 82 -7.59 12.13 6.88
C PHE A 82 -7.58 13.36 5.98
N ASP A 83 -7.88 14.53 6.55
CA ASP A 83 -7.79 15.82 5.87
C ASP A 83 -6.35 16.33 6.01
N ALA A 84 -5.60 16.30 4.91
CA ALA A 84 -4.18 16.67 4.89
C ALA A 84 -3.96 18.19 4.96
N GLU A 85 -4.98 18.99 4.71
CA GLU A 85 -4.92 20.45 4.85
C GLU A 85 -5.11 20.86 6.31
N LYS A 86 -6.12 20.28 6.97
CA LYS A 86 -6.38 20.50 8.40
C LYS A 86 -5.50 19.66 9.32
N LEU A 87 -4.79 18.68 8.75
CA LEU A 87 -3.95 17.73 9.47
C LEU A 87 -4.72 16.97 10.55
N ALA A 88 -5.96 16.58 10.23
CA ALA A 88 -6.92 16.03 11.18
C ALA A 88 -7.76 14.91 10.57
N TRP A 89 -8.22 13.99 11.41
CA TRP A 89 -9.12 12.91 11.00
C TRP A 89 -10.57 13.38 10.92
N CYS A 90 -11.27 13.01 9.84
CA CYS A 90 -12.71 13.22 9.70
C CYS A 90 -13.48 12.25 10.61
N LYS A 91 -13.84 12.70 11.82
CA LYS A 91 -14.43 11.86 12.89
C LYS A 91 -15.70 11.11 12.49
N GLU A 92 -16.51 11.66 11.57
CA GLU A 92 -17.81 11.10 11.19
C GLU A 92 -17.76 10.21 9.94
N GLU A 93 -16.65 10.23 9.21
CA GLU A 93 -16.48 9.61 7.88
C GLU A 93 -15.81 8.23 7.91
N ARG A 94 -15.88 7.52 9.04
CA ARG A 94 -15.42 6.12 9.10
C ARG A 94 -16.33 5.21 8.28
N ALA A 95 -15.73 4.34 7.47
CA ALA A 95 -16.41 3.32 6.67
C ALA A 95 -16.12 1.88 7.17
N ASP A 96 -17.14 1.01 7.16
CA ASP A 96 -17.04 -0.39 7.59
C ASP A 96 -16.60 -1.36 6.46
N TRP A 97 -15.68 -0.87 5.65
CA TRP A 97 -14.98 -1.59 4.60
C TRP A 97 -13.51 -1.16 4.58
N VAL A 98 -12.67 -1.95 3.91
CA VAL A 98 -11.24 -1.65 3.68
C VAL A 98 -10.97 -1.43 2.20
N LEU A 99 -9.99 -0.59 1.89
CA LEU A 99 -9.49 -0.41 0.54
C LEU A 99 -9.06 -1.76 -0.05
N PRO A 100 -9.28 -2.00 -1.35
CA PRO A 100 -8.93 -3.26 -2.00
C PRO A 100 -7.43 -3.37 -2.33
N PHE A 101 -6.59 -2.71 -1.53
CA PHE A 101 -5.15 -2.60 -1.75
C PHE A 101 -4.36 -2.97 -0.48
N TYR A 102 -3.11 -3.39 -0.68
CA TYR A 102 -2.04 -3.36 0.31
C TYR A 102 -1.12 -2.16 0.04
N GLY A 103 -0.75 -1.45 1.10
CA GLY A 103 0.11 -0.27 1.01
C GLY A 103 -0.56 0.91 0.29
N CYS A 104 0.23 1.64 -0.48
CA CYS A 104 -0.24 2.83 -1.20
C CYS A 104 -0.94 2.46 -2.51
N ALA A 105 -2.06 3.11 -2.81
CA ALA A 105 -2.66 3.12 -4.14
C ALA A 105 -2.52 4.50 -4.80
N GLN A 106 -2.02 4.51 -6.03
CA GLN A 106 -1.77 5.71 -6.81
C GLN A 106 -2.98 6.05 -7.68
N TYR A 107 -3.51 7.26 -7.54
CA TYR A 107 -4.47 7.82 -8.49
C TYR A 107 -3.78 8.20 -9.81
N VAL A 108 -4.32 7.72 -10.95
CA VAL A 108 -3.80 8.05 -12.29
C VAL A 108 -4.94 8.53 -13.20
N PRO A 109 -5.16 9.86 -13.33
CA PRO A 109 -6.29 10.42 -14.07
C PRO A 109 -6.27 10.07 -15.56
N GLN A 110 -5.08 9.87 -16.15
CA GLN A 110 -4.91 9.51 -17.56
C GLN A 110 -5.34 8.06 -17.88
N LEU A 111 -5.45 7.20 -16.87
CA LEU A 111 -5.84 5.80 -16.99
C LEU A 111 -7.25 5.60 -16.44
N ASN A 112 -8.24 6.23 -17.08
CA ASN A 112 -9.65 6.17 -16.72
C ASN A 112 -9.99 6.69 -15.30
N LYS A 113 -9.17 7.58 -14.72
CA LYS A 113 -9.40 8.10 -13.35
C LYS A 113 -9.47 6.98 -12.30
N LEU A 114 -8.62 5.96 -12.44
CA LEU A 114 -8.55 4.84 -11.52
C LEU A 114 -7.39 4.97 -10.53
N TRP A 115 -7.51 4.22 -9.43
CA TRP A 115 -6.44 4.00 -8.46
C TRP A 115 -5.79 2.66 -8.74
N PHE A 116 -4.46 2.65 -8.69
CA PHE A 116 -3.63 1.47 -8.98
C PHE A 116 -2.80 1.12 -7.75
N GLY A 117 -2.82 -0.15 -7.37
CA GLY A 117 -2.07 -0.63 -6.21
C GLY A 117 -1.97 -2.15 -6.20
N ILE A 118 -1.28 -2.68 -5.20
CA ILE A 118 -1.19 -4.12 -4.99
C ILE A 118 -2.50 -4.61 -4.36
N SER A 119 -3.15 -5.62 -4.95
CA SER A 119 -4.44 -6.15 -4.52
C SER A 119 -4.39 -6.77 -3.12
N SER A 120 -5.38 -6.48 -2.28
CA SER A 120 -5.52 -7.16 -0.98
C SER A 120 -6.19 -8.53 -1.01
N ARG A 121 -6.83 -8.91 -2.12
CA ARG A 121 -7.64 -10.14 -2.23
C ARG A 121 -6.86 -11.36 -2.77
N GLU A 122 -5.76 -11.11 -3.46
CA GLU A 122 -4.99 -12.11 -4.24
C GLU A 122 -3.62 -12.37 -3.59
N HIS A 123 -3.61 -12.62 -2.28
CA HIS A 123 -2.40 -12.80 -1.46
C HIS A 123 -1.38 -11.64 -1.54
N GLY A 124 -1.80 -10.44 -1.96
CA GLY A 124 -0.89 -9.30 -2.02
C GLY A 124 0.07 -9.31 -3.21
N CYS A 125 -0.21 -10.07 -4.27
CA CYS A 125 0.77 -10.27 -5.34
C CYS A 125 0.54 -9.38 -6.56
N LEU A 126 -0.72 -9.11 -6.90
CA LEU A 126 -1.11 -8.62 -8.23
C LEU A 126 -1.34 -7.12 -8.24
N LEU A 127 -0.88 -6.44 -9.30
CA LEU A 127 -1.33 -5.08 -9.59
C LEU A 127 -2.82 -5.10 -9.95
N CYS A 128 -3.61 -4.26 -9.29
CA CYS A 128 -5.03 -4.09 -9.60
C CYS A 128 -5.41 -2.63 -9.74
N ALA A 129 -6.60 -2.40 -10.29
CA ALA A 129 -7.22 -1.09 -10.36
C ALA A 129 -8.58 -1.06 -9.64
N SER A 130 -8.90 0.05 -9.00
CA SER A 130 -10.20 0.30 -8.35
C SER A 130 -10.67 1.72 -8.64
N ASP A 131 -11.98 1.90 -8.80
CA ASP A 131 -12.59 3.22 -8.80
C ASP A 131 -12.97 3.59 -7.35
N LEU A 132 -12.31 4.60 -6.79
CA LEU A 132 -12.58 5.12 -5.46
C LEU A 132 -13.49 6.35 -5.49
N SER A 133 -13.84 6.89 -6.66
CA SER A 133 -14.59 8.14 -6.79
C SER A 133 -16.03 8.03 -6.26
N GLY A 134 -16.64 6.85 -6.36
CA GLY A 134 -17.95 6.55 -5.79
C GLY A 134 -17.92 5.96 -4.38
N ALA A 135 -16.75 5.87 -3.74
CA ALA A 135 -16.65 5.30 -2.40
C ALA A 135 -17.24 6.26 -1.36
N SER A 136 -17.98 5.70 -0.39
CA SER A 136 -18.54 6.45 0.72
C SER A 136 -18.58 5.59 1.97
N LYS A 137 -18.99 6.16 3.10
CA LYS A 137 -19.13 5.43 4.37
C LYS A 137 -19.90 4.11 4.25
N THR A 138 -20.97 4.10 3.46
CA THR A 138 -21.87 2.94 3.29
C THR A 138 -21.61 2.16 2.01
N GLN A 139 -20.86 2.73 1.06
CA GLN A 139 -20.61 2.14 -0.24
C GLN A 139 -19.11 1.86 -0.44
N PRO A 140 -18.68 0.58 -0.42
CA PRO A 140 -17.30 0.24 -0.69
C PRO A 140 -16.93 0.53 -2.14
N PRO A 141 -15.64 0.83 -2.42
CA PRO A 141 -15.17 1.00 -3.79
C PRO A 141 -15.32 -0.29 -4.59
N SER A 142 -15.55 -0.14 -5.89
CA SER A 142 -15.62 -1.26 -6.81
C SER A 142 -14.20 -1.63 -7.27
N LEU A 143 -13.77 -2.84 -6.94
CA LEU A 143 -12.55 -3.42 -7.48
C LEU A 143 -12.78 -3.68 -8.98
N HIS A 144 -12.04 -2.99 -9.84
CA HIS A 144 -12.31 -2.99 -11.27
C HIS A 144 -11.74 -4.23 -11.95
N THR A 145 -10.46 -4.57 -11.74
CA THR A 145 -9.83 -5.77 -12.32
C THR A 145 -8.44 -6.02 -11.70
N ALA A 146 -8.05 -7.29 -11.52
CA ALA A 146 -6.63 -7.66 -11.44
C ALA A 146 -6.01 -7.55 -12.85
N LEU A 147 -4.91 -6.83 -12.99
CA LEU A 147 -4.31 -6.50 -14.30
C LEU A 147 -3.23 -7.49 -14.74
N GLU A 148 -2.83 -8.37 -13.84
CA GLU A 148 -1.74 -9.32 -14.01
C GLU A 148 -2.30 -10.74 -13.94
N ASP A 149 -1.78 -11.61 -14.82
CA ASP A 149 -2.09 -13.02 -14.77
C ASP A 149 -1.42 -13.65 -13.53
N THR A 150 -2.04 -14.68 -12.98
CA THR A 150 -1.62 -15.46 -11.82
C THR A 150 -0.19 -16.05 -11.91
N ALA A 151 0.49 -15.90 -13.05
CA ALA A 151 1.88 -16.27 -13.27
C ALA A 151 2.90 -15.51 -12.38
N ALA A 152 2.51 -14.41 -11.72
CA ALA A 152 3.34 -13.73 -10.73
C ALA A 152 3.34 -14.40 -9.33
N ARG A 153 3.10 -15.72 -9.27
CA ARG A 153 3.20 -16.50 -8.02
C ARG A 153 4.65 -16.58 -7.54
N ALA A 154 4.81 -16.74 -6.23
CA ALA A 154 6.13 -16.95 -5.65
C ALA A 154 6.81 -18.17 -6.31
N PRO A 155 8.11 -18.07 -6.65
CA PRO A 155 8.85 -19.22 -7.16
C PRO A 155 8.81 -20.40 -6.19
N ASP A 156 8.91 -21.62 -6.73
CA ASP A 156 8.90 -22.84 -5.91
C ASP A 156 9.93 -22.75 -4.78
N GLY A 157 9.48 -23.02 -3.55
CA GLY A 157 10.33 -22.95 -2.36
C GLY A 157 10.46 -21.56 -1.74
N PHE A 158 9.74 -20.56 -2.24
CA PHE A 158 9.69 -19.21 -1.69
C PHE A 158 8.25 -18.73 -1.47
N GLU A 159 8.08 -17.80 -0.54
CA GLU A 159 6.83 -17.11 -0.24
C GLU A 159 6.98 -15.61 -0.51
N LEU A 160 5.92 -14.98 -1.00
CA LEU A 160 5.88 -13.53 -1.12
C LEU A 160 5.79 -12.91 0.28
N VAL A 161 6.80 -12.14 0.66
CA VAL A 161 6.84 -11.40 1.92
C VAL A 161 6.05 -10.11 1.81
N THR A 162 6.30 -9.35 0.75
CA THR A 162 5.61 -8.09 0.48
C THR A 162 5.75 -7.69 -0.98
N ALA A 163 4.83 -6.86 -1.46
CA ALA A 163 4.91 -6.24 -2.76
C ALA A 163 4.57 -4.75 -2.68
N ARG A 164 5.18 -3.96 -3.55
CA ARG A 164 4.90 -2.52 -3.72
C ARG A 164 4.74 -2.19 -5.20
N ALA A 165 3.78 -1.32 -5.50
CA ALA A 165 3.65 -0.70 -6.82
C ALA A 165 4.10 0.76 -6.72
N ILE A 166 5.15 1.11 -7.46
CA ILE A 166 5.72 2.46 -7.48
C ILE A 166 5.37 3.09 -8.82
N TYR A 167 4.63 4.19 -8.80
CA TYR A 167 4.28 4.90 -10.02
C TYR A 167 5.46 5.76 -10.51
N LEU A 168 5.85 5.55 -11.75
CA LEU A 168 6.97 6.23 -12.40
C LEU A 168 6.51 7.34 -13.37
N GLY A 169 5.20 7.60 -13.45
CA GLY A 169 4.63 8.56 -14.39
C GLY A 169 4.24 7.93 -15.73
N SER A 170 3.35 8.61 -16.47
CA SER A 170 2.92 8.21 -17.82
C SER A 170 2.39 6.76 -17.92
N GLY A 171 1.69 6.29 -16.89
CA GLY A 171 1.17 4.91 -16.82
C GLY A 171 2.23 3.82 -16.57
N LYS A 172 3.48 4.19 -16.29
CA LYS A 172 4.56 3.26 -15.94
C LYS A 172 4.58 3.00 -14.44
N PHE A 173 4.81 1.76 -14.08
CA PHE A 173 5.01 1.35 -12.70
C PHE A 173 6.24 0.45 -12.58
N CYS A 174 6.89 0.50 -11.42
CA CYS A 174 7.81 -0.53 -10.96
C CYS A 174 7.08 -1.37 -9.91
N LEU A 175 6.93 -2.66 -10.17
CA LEU A 175 6.43 -3.63 -9.20
C LEU A 175 7.63 -4.25 -8.50
N ALA A 176 7.77 -3.99 -7.21
CA ALA A 176 8.80 -4.56 -6.36
C ALA A 176 8.19 -5.69 -5.53
N ARG A 177 8.65 -6.93 -5.73
CA ARG A 177 8.17 -8.12 -5.00
C ARG A 177 9.31 -8.75 -4.24
N PHE A 178 9.09 -9.05 -2.98
CA PHE A 178 10.11 -9.60 -2.09
C PHE A 178 9.74 -11.01 -1.69
N PHE A 179 10.70 -11.91 -1.82
CA PHE A 179 10.51 -13.32 -1.58
C PHE A 179 11.52 -13.82 -0.55
N ALA A 180 11.05 -14.69 0.32
CA ALA A 180 11.87 -15.39 1.28
C ALA A 180 11.45 -16.87 1.32
N PRO A 181 12.36 -17.80 1.65
CA PRO A 181 11.97 -19.17 1.95
C PRO A 181 10.90 -19.20 3.04
N PRO A 182 9.95 -20.15 2.99
CA PRO A 182 9.02 -20.37 4.09
C PRO A 182 9.78 -20.45 5.40
N MET A 183 9.27 -19.80 6.45
CA MET A 183 9.90 -19.85 7.77
C MET A 183 10.02 -21.31 8.22
N ARG A 184 11.22 -21.87 8.10
CA ARG A 184 11.56 -23.17 8.68
C ARG A 184 12.20 -22.90 10.03
N ILE A 185 11.57 -23.39 11.09
CA ILE A 185 12.21 -23.46 12.41
C ILE A 185 13.29 -24.55 12.29
N SER A 186 14.45 -24.23 11.72
CA SER A 186 15.61 -25.13 11.72
C SER A 186 16.44 -24.83 12.96
N LEU A 187 16.55 -25.81 13.85
CA LEU A 187 17.37 -25.73 15.06
C LEU A 187 18.88 -25.91 14.78
N TYR A 188 19.27 -26.05 13.49
CA TYR A 188 20.57 -26.61 13.10
C TYR A 188 21.20 -26.04 11.80
N GLU A 189 20.67 -24.97 11.20
CA GLU A 189 21.27 -24.38 10.00
C GLU A 189 21.69 -22.93 10.25
N ASP A 190 23.01 -22.68 10.25
CA ASP A 190 23.64 -21.34 10.38
C ASP A 190 23.58 -20.50 9.10
N LYS A 191 22.82 -20.94 8.08
CA LYS A 191 22.66 -20.16 6.84
C LYS A 191 21.37 -19.36 6.89
N GLU A 192 21.52 -18.04 6.93
CA GLU A 192 20.41 -17.14 6.68
C GLU A 192 19.76 -17.48 5.33
N PRO A 193 18.43 -17.67 5.28
CA PRO A 193 17.74 -18.07 4.07
C PRO A 193 17.89 -16.99 2.99
N GLU A 194 18.23 -17.41 1.76
CA GLU A 194 18.41 -16.50 0.62
C GLU A 194 17.13 -15.70 0.36
N GLN A 195 17.17 -14.38 0.58
CA GLN A 195 16.07 -13.49 0.22
C GLN A 195 16.37 -12.82 -1.12
N PHE A 196 15.33 -12.57 -1.91
CA PHE A 196 15.50 -11.82 -3.15
C PHE A 196 14.29 -10.94 -3.45
N ALA A 197 14.53 -9.90 -4.25
CA ALA A 197 13.49 -9.08 -4.84
C ALA A 197 13.41 -9.30 -6.34
N VAL A 198 12.21 -9.20 -6.89
CA VAL A 198 11.98 -9.06 -8.33
C VAL A 198 11.42 -7.67 -8.56
N MET A 199 12.12 -6.89 -9.39
CA MET A 199 11.67 -5.58 -9.85
C MET A 199 11.18 -5.73 -11.29
N ALA A 200 9.90 -5.53 -11.50
CA ALA A 200 9.26 -5.62 -12.80
C ALA A 200 8.78 -4.23 -13.27
N GLY A 201 9.28 -3.79 -14.42
CA GLY A 201 8.78 -2.61 -15.10
C GLY A 201 7.52 -2.96 -15.88
N VAL A 202 6.41 -2.32 -15.56
CA VAL A 202 5.12 -2.52 -16.23
C VAL A 202 4.58 -1.21 -16.77
N GLN A 203 3.90 -1.28 -17.91
CA GLN A 203 3.17 -0.16 -18.50
C GLN A 203 1.70 -0.52 -18.52
N VAL A 204 0.88 0.29 -17.86
CA VAL A 204 -0.57 0.24 -18.02
C VAL A 204 -0.95 1.13 -19.19
N ILE A 205 -1.76 0.58 -20.10
CA ILE A 205 -2.27 1.26 -21.30
C ILE A 205 -3.79 1.16 -21.36
N LEU A 206 -4.40 2.07 -22.11
CA LEU A 206 -5.81 2.00 -22.44
C LEU A 206 -6.00 1.20 -23.73
N ILE A 207 -6.87 0.20 -23.69
CA ILE A 207 -7.28 -0.60 -24.85
C ILE A 207 -8.78 -0.45 -25.11
N PRO A 208 -9.26 -0.63 -26.36
CA PRO A 208 -10.69 -0.65 -26.64
C PRO A 208 -11.41 -1.76 -25.86
N SER A 209 -12.58 -1.44 -25.29
CA SER A 209 -13.44 -2.41 -24.59
C SER A 209 -14.52 -2.97 -25.52
N SER A 210 -14.89 -4.24 -25.35
CA SER A 210 -15.98 -4.92 -26.09
C SER A 210 -17.35 -4.28 -25.88
N HIS A 211 -17.56 -3.62 -24.73
CA HIS A 211 -18.82 -2.94 -24.38
C HIS A 211 -18.83 -1.45 -24.74
N GLY A 212 -17.87 -0.99 -25.56
CA GLY A 212 -17.64 0.42 -25.82
C GLY A 212 -16.81 1.08 -24.71
N GLY A 213 -16.07 2.13 -25.05
CA GLY A 213 -15.13 2.81 -24.14
C GLY A 213 -13.73 2.20 -24.13
N LYS A 214 -12.93 2.56 -23.13
CA LYS A 214 -11.54 2.10 -22.95
C LYS A 214 -11.43 1.31 -21.65
N SER A 215 -10.79 0.14 -21.68
CA SER A 215 -10.37 -0.59 -20.48
C SER A 215 -8.86 -0.45 -20.28
N VAL A 216 -8.37 -0.81 -19.10
CA VAL A 216 -6.94 -0.82 -18.78
C VAL A 216 -6.36 -2.20 -19.02
N ALA A 217 -5.16 -2.26 -19.58
CA ALA A 217 -4.39 -3.48 -19.74
C ALA A 217 -2.93 -3.25 -19.32
N MET A 218 -2.31 -4.30 -18.80
CA MET A 218 -0.91 -4.27 -18.40
C MET A 218 -0.04 -4.86 -19.52
N VAL A 219 1.10 -4.23 -19.75
CA VAL A 219 2.17 -4.73 -20.61
C VAL A 219 3.43 -4.79 -19.78
N GLU A 220 3.89 -6.00 -19.47
CA GLU A 220 5.20 -6.22 -18.84
C GLU A 220 6.31 -5.83 -19.83
N ARG A 221 7.35 -5.17 -19.33
CA ARG A 221 8.47 -4.70 -20.15
C ARG A 221 9.74 -5.46 -19.87
N ASN A 222 10.20 -5.43 -18.61
CA ASN A 222 11.42 -6.08 -18.18
C ASN A 222 11.31 -6.41 -16.69
N SER A 223 11.92 -7.52 -16.28
CA SER A 223 11.93 -7.98 -14.90
C SER A 223 13.35 -8.41 -14.52
N GLN A 224 13.83 -7.95 -13.36
CA GLN A 224 15.16 -8.28 -12.85
C GLN A 224 15.06 -8.80 -11.41
N ARG A 225 15.80 -9.87 -11.13
CA ARG A 225 15.96 -10.44 -9.79
C ARG A 225 17.21 -9.86 -9.13
N TYR A 226 17.08 -9.48 -7.86
CA TYR A 226 18.14 -8.99 -6.98
C TYR A 226 18.20 -9.89 -5.76
N VAL A 227 19.34 -10.52 -5.52
CA VAL A 227 19.55 -11.36 -4.33
C VAL A 227 20.16 -10.49 -3.23
N PHE A 228 19.60 -10.58 -2.02
CA PHE A 228 20.12 -9.88 -0.85
C PHE A 228 21.13 -10.80 -0.16
N ASN A 229 22.38 -10.35 -0.05
CA ASN A 229 23.41 -11.03 0.72
C ASN A 229 23.65 -10.25 2.02
N GLU A 230 23.51 -10.92 3.17
CA GLU A 230 23.96 -10.65 4.55
C GLU A 230 23.94 -9.23 5.18
N ASP A 231 23.79 -8.15 4.42
CA ASP A 231 23.76 -6.80 4.98
C ASP A 231 22.32 -6.31 5.13
N GLU A 232 21.93 -6.08 6.39
CA GLU A 232 20.62 -5.55 6.80
C GLU A 232 20.18 -4.40 5.89
N THR A 233 19.16 -4.66 5.07
CA THR A 233 18.65 -3.66 4.14
C THR A 233 17.65 -2.77 4.86
N TYR A 234 18.11 -1.61 5.34
CA TYR A 234 17.25 -0.55 5.81
C TYR A 234 16.73 0.27 4.63
N TRP A 235 15.42 0.40 4.51
CA TRP A 235 14.79 1.09 3.37
C TRP A 235 14.52 2.57 3.66
N VAL A 236 15.02 3.43 2.78
CA VAL A 236 14.58 4.83 2.63
C VAL A 236 14.08 4.98 1.19
N LEU A 237 12.78 5.19 1.03
CA LEU A 237 12.16 5.67 -0.22
C LEU A 237 11.33 6.90 0.11
#